data_AF-A0A3N1PRC0-F1
#
_entry.id   AF-A0A3N1PRC0-F1
#
_cell.length_a   1.000
_cell.length_b   1.000
_cell.length_c   1.000
_cell.angle_alpha   90.00
_cell.angle_beta   90.00
_cell.angle_gamma   90.00
#
_symmetry.space_group_name_H-M   'P 1'
#
loop_
_entity.id
_entity.type
_entity.pdbx_description
1 polymer ?
#
loop_
_entity_poly.entity_id
_entity_poly.type
_entity_poly.pdbx_seq_one_letter_code
_entity_poly.pdbx_strand_id
1 'polypeptide(L)'
;MSSFSRVQEMLGKSAVSRVPIDSLIVSDSPGLRGESVEHVLALAGSGEDFPPIWVHRPSGRGIDGAHRVRAAVLRGMSEIDARFFHGSETDVFLLSVSANIRHGLPLSQDDRVAAAQRIFVTHAEWSDRMVASLTGLSPKRVAMTRRQVAAERPQPERRVGKDGRSRPVDGTQGRRLAAEIISRNPTASLRRMTPSELASVFDQLRRPRGRVRSSMAVNR
;
A
#
# COMPACT_ATOMS: atom_id res chain seq x y z
N MET A 1 7.10 -10.20 -5.76
CA MET A 1 5.78 -9.54 -5.83
C MET A 1 5.67 -8.59 -4.65
N SER A 2 5.14 -7.37 -4.79
CA SER A 2 5.04 -6.45 -3.64
C SER A 2 4.03 -6.98 -2.61
N SER A 3 4.24 -6.73 -1.32
CA SER A 3 3.27 -7.08 -0.25
C SER A 3 1.87 -6.53 -0.59
N PHE A 4 1.80 -5.31 -1.12
CA PHE A 4 0.56 -4.70 -1.60
C PHE A 4 -0.17 -5.51 -2.69
N SER A 5 0.54 -5.94 -3.74
CA SER A 5 -0.06 -6.72 -4.84
C SER A 5 -0.57 -8.07 -4.33
N ARG A 6 0.16 -8.68 -3.39
CA ARG A 6 -0.23 -9.93 -2.73
C ARG A 6 -1.51 -9.76 -1.90
N VAL A 7 -1.61 -8.69 -1.11
CA VAL A 7 -2.82 -8.37 -0.33
C VAL A 7 -4.03 -8.17 -1.23
N GLN A 8 -3.91 -7.39 -2.33
CA GLN A 8 -5.03 -7.15 -3.25
C GLN A 8 -5.48 -8.43 -4.00
N GLU A 9 -4.54 -9.28 -4.40
CA GLU A 9 -4.88 -10.54 -5.08
C GLU A 9 -5.57 -11.53 -4.13
N MET A 10 -5.08 -11.64 -2.89
CA MET A 10 -5.64 -12.56 -1.90
C MET A 10 -7.06 -12.15 -1.48
N LEU A 11 -7.33 -10.84 -1.37
CA LEU A 11 -8.67 -10.30 -1.13
C LEU A 11 -9.70 -10.73 -2.18
N GLY A 12 -9.28 -11.03 -3.41
CA GLY A 12 -10.17 -11.43 -4.51
C GLY A 12 -10.37 -12.94 -4.69
N LYS A 13 -9.49 -13.78 -4.13
CA LYS A 13 -9.42 -15.22 -4.48
C LYS A 13 -9.59 -16.20 -3.31
N SER A 14 -9.62 -15.73 -2.07
CA SER A 14 -9.64 -16.65 -0.91
C SER A 14 -11.02 -17.30 -0.75
N ALA A 15 -11.08 -18.63 -0.72
CA ALA A 15 -12.32 -19.37 -0.48
C ALA A 15 -12.93 -19.01 0.89
N VAL A 16 -14.27 -19.08 0.96
CA VAL A 16 -15.02 -18.90 2.20
C VAL A 16 -15.23 -20.26 2.86
N SER A 17 -15.06 -20.32 4.18
CA SER A 17 -15.32 -21.52 4.98
C SER A 17 -15.99 -21.12 6.29
N ARG A 18 -16.94 -21.92 6.76
CA ARG A 18 -17.50 -21.80 8.10
C ARG A 18 -16.47 -22.20 9.14
N VAL A 19 -16.37 -21.42 10.21
CA VAL A 19 -15.47 -21.69 11.33
C VAL A 19 -16.21 -21.54 12.65
N PRO A 20 -15.90 -22.37 13.67
CA PRO A 20 -16.42 -22.20 15.01
C PRO A 20 -16.03 -20.84 15.59
N ILE A 21 -16.99 -20.12 16.18
CA ILE A 21 -16.75 -18.79 16.73
C ILE A 21 -15.80 -18.85 17.93
N ASP A 22 -15.89 -19.92 18.75
CA ASP A 22 -15.03 -20.15 19.91
C ASP A 22 -13.54 -20.38 19.56
N SER A 23 -13.26 -20.76 18.31
CA SER A 23 -11.90 -20.94 17.80
C SER A 23 -11.20 -19.62 17.41
N LEU A 24 -11.94 -18.50 17.37
CA LEU A 24 -11.45 -17.22 16.89
C LEU A 24 -10.86 -16.38 18.02
N ILE A 25 -9.67 -15.84 17.78
CA ILE A 25 -9.11 -14.78 18.63
C ILE A 25 -9.60 -13.43 18.09
N VAL A 26 -10.62 -12.85 18.73
CA VAL A 26 -11.10 -11.51 18.39
C VAL A 26 -10.14 -10.49 18.99
N SER A 27 -9.32 -9.85 18.15
CA SER A 27 -8.48 -8.71 18.57
C SER A 27 -9.21 -7.39 18.33
N ASP A 28 -8.87 -6.39 19.16
CA ASP A 28 -9.36 -5.02 18.99
C ASP A 28 -9.13 -4.52 17.56
N SER A 29 -10.21 -4.02 16.96
CA SER A 29 -10.16 -3.50 15.59
C SER A 29 -9.23 -2.28 15.49
N PRO A 30 -8.60 -2.01 14.34
CA PRO A 30 -7.62 -0.91 14.19
C PRO A 30 -8.14 0.52 14.46
N GLY A 31 -9.44 0.69 14.73
CA GLY A 31 -10.05 1.99 14.96
C GLY A 31 -9.76 2.52 16.37
N LEU A 32 -9.45 3.82 16.46
CA LEU A 32 -9.18 4.56 17.70
C LEU A 32 -10.39 4.59 18.65
N ARG A 33 -11.60 4.30 18.16
CA ARG A 33 -12.84 4.34 18.95
C ARG A 33 -13.21 3.04 19.66
N GLY A 34 -12.40 1.99 19.54
CA GLY A 34 -12.76 0.69 20.12
C GLY A 34 -14.09 0.16 19.59
N GLU A 35 -14.69 -0.78 20.32
CA GLU A 35 -15.92 -1.43 19.88
C GLU A 35 -17.19 -0.62 20.24
N SER A 36 -18.12 -0.46 19.31
CA SER A 36 -19.44 0.15 19.58
C SER A 36 -20.47 -0.93 19.88
N VAL A 37 -21.01 -0.89 21.10
CA VAL A 37 -22.09 -1.79 21.55
C VAL A 37 -23.35 -1.58 20.72
N GLU A 38 -23.68 -0.32 20.40
CA GLU A 38 -24.85 0.04 19.59
C GLU A 38 -24.76 -0.59 18.19
N HIS A 39 -23.57 -0.57 17.58
CA HIS A 39 -23.37 -1.17 16.26
C HIS A 39 -23.49 -2.70 16.31
N VAL A 40 -22.96 -3.33 17.36
CA VAL A 40 -23.11 -4.78 17.57
C VAL A 40 -24.58 -5.17 17.72
N LEU A 41 -25.36 -4.42 18.50
CA LEU A 41 -26.79 -4.66 18.66
C LEU A 41 -27.56 -4.44 17.35
N ALA A 42 -27.25 -3.39 16.61
CA ALA A 42 -27.86 -3.13 15.31
C ALA A 42 -27.56 -4.25 14.29
N LEU A 43 -26.32 -4.75 14.26
CA LEU A 43 -25.95 -5.91 13.46
C LEU A 43 -26.69 -7.16 13.94
N ALA A 44 -26.73 -7.44 15.24
CA ALA A 44 -27.41 -8.62 15.76
C ALA A 44 -28.90 -8.62 15.44
N GLY A 45 -29.55 -7.45 15.47
CA GLY A 45 -30.96 -7.28 15.12
C GLY A 45 -31.26 -7.26 13.62
N SER A 46 -30.25 -7.21 12.74
CA SER A 46 -30.50 -7.30 11.30
C SER A 46 -30.83 -8.75 10.89
N GLY A 47 -31.67 -8.93 9.87
CA GLY A 47 -31.99 -10.27 9.30
C GLY A 47 -31.00 -10.74 8.23
N GLU A 48 -29.96 -9.95 7.96
CA GLU A 48 -29.00 -10.22 6.90
C GLU A 48 -27.87 -11.14 7.37
N ASP A 49 -27.40 -12.00 6.47
CA ASP A 49 -26.18 -12.78 6.68
C ASP A 49 -24.96 -11.88 6.76
N PHE A 50 -24.03 -12.21 7.65
CA PHE A 50 -22.78 -11.45 7.76
C PHE A 50 -21.88 -11.75 6.57
N PRO A 51 -21.30 -10.73 5.91
CA PRO A 51 -20.23 -10.97 4.97
C PRO A 51 -19.08 -11.70 5.68
N PRO A 52 -18.28 -12.52 4.97
CA PRO A 52 -17.19 -13.26 5.58
C PRO A 52 -16.18 -12.35 6.31
N ILE A 53 -15.66 -12.81 7.43
CA ILE A 53 -14.56 -12.15 8.17
C ILE A 53 -13.20 -12.60 7.63
N TRP A 54 -12.16 -11.82 7.85
CA TRP A 54 -10.77 -12.24 7.59
C TRP A 54 -10.13 -12.80 8.85
N VAL A 55 -9.45 -13.93 8.72
CA VAL A 55 -8.73 -14.59 9.82
C VAL A 55 -7.29 -14.87 9.41
N HIS A 56 -6.35 -14.52 10.28
CA HIS A 56 -4.95 -14.87 10.10
C HIS A 56 -4.75 -16.33 10.47
N ARG A 57 -4.50 -17.19 9.47
CA ARG A 57 -4.47 -18.65 9.66
C ARG A 57 -3.44 -19.11 10.69
N PRO A 58 -2.18 -18.61 10.69
CA PRO A 58 -1.17 -19.04 11.66
C PRO A 58 -1.53 -18.72 13.11
N SER A 59 -2.18 -17.58 13.38
CA SER A 59 -2.49 -17.17 14.76
C SER A 59 -3.94 -17.39 15.18
N GLY A 60 -4.85 -17.73 14.26
CA GLY A 60 -6.28 -17.82 14.53
C GLY A 60 -6.95 -16.46 14.81
N ARG A 61 -6.24 -15.35 14.61
CA ARG A 61 -6.71 -14.00 14.94
C ARG A 61 -7.64 -13.44 13.87
N GLY A 62 -8.79 -12.93 14.27
CA GLY A 62 -9.67 -12.13 13.43
C GLY A 62 -8.98 -10.83 13.02
N ILE A 63 -8.85 -10.61 11.72
CA ILE A 63 -8.20 -9.45 11.10
C ILE A 63 -9.20 -8.29 10.96
N ASP A 64 -10.46 -8.62 10.70
CA ASP A 64 -11.58 -7.68 10.65
C ASP A 64 -12.83 -8.28 11.31
N GLY A 65 -13.93 -7.53 11.33
CA GLY A 65 -15.23 -8.09 11.65
C GLY A 65 -15.47 -8.44 13.13
N ALA A 66 -14.72 -7.85 14.07
CA ALA A 66 -14.96 -8.05 15.51
C ALA A 66 -16.44 -7.83 15.90
N HIS A 67 -17.07 -6.76 15.39
CA HIS A 67 -18.51 -6.52 15.62
C HIS A 67 -19.41 -7.61 15.03
N ARG A 68 -19.06 -8.17 13.87
CA ARG A 68 -19.81 -9.27 13.23
C ARG A 68 -19.71 -10.55 14.06
N VAL A 69 -18.52 -10.86 14.58
CA VAL A 69 -18.34 -12.02 15.48
C VAL A 69 -19.20 -11.85 16.73
N ARG A 70 -19.17 -10.67 17.37
CA ARG A 70 -20.00 -10.39 18.55
C ARG A 70 -21.50 -10.44 18.24
N ALA A 71 -21.91 -9.89 17.11
CA ALA A 71 -23.31 -9.93 16.67
C ALA A 71 -23.77 -11.37 16.40
N ALA A 72 -22.91 -12.22 15.82
CA ALA A 72 -23.19 -13.64 15.62
C ALA A 72 -23.37 -14.38 16.95
N VAL A 73 -22.54 -14.08 17.96
CA VAL A 73 -22.74 -14.60 19.32
C VAL A 73 -24.09 -14.18 19.90
N LEU A 74 -24.47 -12.90 19.77
CA LEU A 74 -25.77 -12.41 20.24
C LEU A 74 -26.96 -13.07 19.53
N ARG A 75 -26.79 -13.45 18.25
CA ARG A 75 -27.77 -14.22 17.49
C ARG A 75 -27.79 -15.72 17.85
N GLY A 76 -26.94 -16.18 18.76
CA GLY A 76 -26.83 -17.59 19.14
C GLY A 76 -26.18 -18.48 18.08
N MET A 77 -25.41 -17.90 17.15
CA MET A 77 -24.69 -18.65 16.13
C MET A 77 -23.46 -19.32 16.75
N SER A 78 -23.15 -20.54 16.33
CA SER A 78 -21.92 -21.26 16.71
C SER A 78 -20.79 -21.12 15.69
N GLU A 79 -21.12 -20.77 14.45
CA GLU A 79 -20.18 -20.65 13.34
C GLU A 79 -20.38 -19.34 12.56
N ILE A 80 -19.30 -18.84 11.94
CA ILE A 80 -19.33 -17.68 11.05
C ILE A 80 -18.51 -17.95 9.79
N ASP A 81 -18.88 -17.31 8.67
CA ASP A 81 -18.11 -17.39 7.44
C ASP A 81 -16.80 -16.61 7.55
N ALA A 82 -15.69 -17.28 7.20
CA ALA A 82 -14.36 -16.70 7.24
C ALA A 82 -13.58 -16.93 5.95
N ARG A 83 -12.66 -16.01 5.66
CA ARG A 83 -11.60 -16.12 4.66
C ARG A 83 -10.25 -16.11 5.37
N PHE A 84 -9.34 -16.97 4.92
CA PHE A 84 -8.06 -17.15 5.58
C PHE A 84 -6.90 -16.43 4.89
N PHE A 85 -6.09 -15.75 5.68
CA PHE A 85 -4.86 -15.11 5.26
C PHE A 85 -3.63 -15.83 5.81
N HIS A 86 -2.62 -16.04 4.96
CA HIS A 86 -1.39 -16.78 5.25
C HIS A 86 -0.13 -15.93 5.06
N GLY A 87 -0.20 -14.62 5.37
CA GLY A 87 0.94 -13.71 5.27
C GLY A 87 1.60 -13.42 6.61
N SER A 88 2.44 -12.39 6.64
CA SER A 88 3.08 -11.94 7.88
C SER A 88 2.15 -11.09 8.74
N GLU A 89 2.44 -10.93 10.03
CA GLU A 89 1.73 -9.98 10.92
C GLU A 89 1.76 -8.54 10.38
N THR A 90 2.85 -8.16 9.69
CA THR A 90 2.93 -6.86 9.00
C THR A 90 1.89 -6.74 7.88
N ASP A 91 1.64 -7.81 7.13
CA ASP A 91 0.63 -7.83 6.08
C ASP A 91 -0.79 -7.91 6.65
N VAL A 92 -0.99 -8.51 7.83
CA VAL A 92 -2.28 -8.57 8.53
C VAL A 92 -2.82 -7.17 8.79
N PHE A 93 -1.97 -6.25 9.26
CA PHE A 93 -2.38 -4.86 9.48
C PHE A 93 -2.82 -4.19 8.16
N LEU A 94 -2.06 -4.36 7.08
CA LEU A 94 -2.40 -3.80 5.77
C LEU A 94 -3.74 -4.35 5.25
N LEU A 95 -3.98 -5.65 5.46
CA LEU A 95 -5.23 -6.30 5.14
C LEU A 95 -6.39 -5.73 5.96
N SER A 96 -6.23 -5.55 7.28
CA SER A 96 -7.27 -4.98 8.16
C SER A 96 -7.67 -3.56 7.73
N VAL A 97 -6.70 -2.72 7.35
CA VAL A 97 -6.95 -1.34 6.92
C VAL A 97 -7.70 -1.35 5.58
N SER A 98 -7.29 -2.21 4.65
CA SER A 98 -7.94 -2.32 3.35
C SER A 98 -9.34 -2.94 3.43
N ALA A 99 -9.56 -3.91 4.33
CA ALA A 99 -10.84 -4.58 4.50
C ALA A 99 -11.90 -3.60 5.03
N ASN A 100 -11.57 -2.82 6.06
CA ASN A 100 -12.49 -1.85 6.68
C ASN A 100 -12.94 -0.71 5.75
N ILE A 101 -12.23 -0.46 4.65
CA ILE A 101 -12.67 0.50 3.63
C ILE A 101 -13.72 -0.10 2.71
N ARG A 102 -13.60 -1.40 2.42
CA ARG A 102 -14.47 -2.10 1.47
C ARG A 102 -15.73 -2.64 2.15
N HIS A 103 -15.59 -3.15 3.36
CA HIS A 103 -16.64 -3.85 4.13
C HIS A 103 -16.44 -3.59 5.63
N GLY A 104 -17.51 -3.25 6.35
CA GLY A 104 -17.49 -2.96 7.80
C GLY A 104 -17.76 -1.49 8.13
N LEU A 105 -17.71 -1.13 9.42
CA LEU A 105 -17.85 0.25 9.85
C LEU A 105 -16.67 1.06 9.29
N PRO A 106 -16.89 2.07 8.43
CA PRO A 106 -15.80 2.80 7.80
C PRO A 106 -14.89 3.41 8.85
N LEU A 107 -13.58 3.15 8.76
CA LEU A 107 -12.58 3.82 9.59
C LEU A 107 -12.84 5.33 9.55
N SER A 108 -12.80 6.01 10.71
CA SER A 108 -12.93 7.46 10.76
C SER A 108 -11.80 8.12 9.98
N GLN A 109 -11.94 9.41 9.67
CA GLN A 109 -10.87 10.09 8.93
C GLN A 109 -9.56 10.12 9.72
N ASP A 110 -9.64 10.17 11.05
CA ASP A 110 -8.48 10.14 11.95
C ASP A 110 -7.85 8.74 12.01
N ASP A 111 -8.67 7.69 12.05
CA ASP A 111 -8.18 6.30 11.96
C ASP A 111 -7.43 6.06 10.65
N ARG A 112 -7.95 6.58 9.53
CA ARG A 112 -7.28 6.43 8.23
C ARG A 112 -5.95 7.19 8.18
N VAL A 113 -5.84 8.32 8.88
CA VAL A 113 -4.57 9.06 9.03
C VAL A 113 -3.59 8.30 9.93
N ALA A 114 -4.03 7.81 11.08
CA ALA A 114 -3.22 6.99 11.98
C ALA A 114 -2.72 5.71 11.27
N ALA A 115 -3.59 5.08 10.47
CA ALA A 115 -3.20 3.95 9.64
C ALA A 115 -2.12 4.32 8.64
N ALA A 116 -2.25 5.45 7.93
CA ALA A 116 -1.23 5.94 7.01
C ALA A 116 0.13 6.20 7.71
N GLN A 117 0.12 6.77 8.92
CA GLN A 117 1.35 6.97 9.71
C GLN A 117 2.03 5.63 10.03
N ARG A 118 1.27 4.64 10.51
CA ARG A 118 1.79 3.31 10.83
C ARG A 118 2.30 2.56 9.59
N ILE A 119 1.66 2.75 8.43
CA ILE A 119 2.16 2.20 7.16
C ILE A 119 3.54 2.80 6.84
N PHE A 120 3.74 4.12 6.99
CA PHE A 120 5.05 4.73 6.72
C PHE A 120 6.16 4.33 7.69
N VAL A 121 5.82 3.88 8.90
CA VAL A 121 6.78 3.34 9.86
C VAL A 121 7.40 2.03 9.35
N THR A 122 6.63 1.20 8.65
CA THR A 122 7.03 -0.14 8.18
C THR A 122 7.36 -0.20 6.69
N HIS A 123 6.81 0.71 5.88
CA HIS A 123 6.92 0.75 4.43
C HIS A 123 7.21 2.17 3.94
N ALA A 124 8.31 2.76 4.41
CA ALA A 124 8.68 4.13 4.07
C ALA A 124 8.86 4.33 2.55
N GLU A 125 9.27 3.28 1.83
CA GLU A 125 9.52 3.26 0.39
C GLU A 125 8.24 3.26 -0.45
N TRP A 126 7.06 3.04 0.13
CA TRP A 126 5.83 3.04 -0.66
C TRP A 126 5.46 4.45 -1.11
N SER A 127 4.90 4.59 -2.30
CA SER A 127 4.45 5.89 -2.80
C SER A 127 3.16 6.37 -2.11
N ASP A 128 2.94 7.70 -2.12
CA ASP A 128 1.73 8.30 -1.53
C ASP A 128 0.45 7.76 -2.19
N ARG A 129 0.49 7.46 -3.49
CA ARG A 129 -0.64 6.86 -4.21
C ARG A 129 -0.91 5.41 -3.80
N MET A 130 0.13 4.64 -3.49
CA MET A 130 -0.03 3.27 -2.99
C MET A 130 -0.71 3.29 -1.62
N VAL A 131 -0.20 4.11 -0.69
CA VAL A 131 -0.79 4.23 0.65
C VAL A 131 -2.20 4.82 0.61
N ALA A 132 -2.45 5.82 -0.24
CA ALA A 132 -3.80 6.36 -0.47
C ALA A 132 -4.81 5.30 -0.90
N SER A 133 -4.40 4.37 -1.77
CA SER A 133 -5.27 3.28 -2.22
C SER A 133 -5.59 2.26 -1.12
N LEU A 134 -4.73 2.13 -0.11
CA LEU A 134 -4.97 1.27 1.05
C LEU A 134 -5.79 1.94 2.14
N THR A 135 -5.67 3.26 2.31
CA THR A 135 -6.28 3.98 3.43
C THR A 135 -7.53 4.76 3.03
N GLY A 136 -7.87 4.82 1.73
CA GLY A 136 -9.00 5.60 1.23
C GLY A 136 -8.82 7.12 1.41
N LEU A 137 -7.61 7.57 1.72
CA LEU A 137 -7.26 8.99 1.81
C LEU A 137 -6.89 9.55 0.43
N SER A 138 -7.03 10.86 0.25
CA SER A 138 -6.51 11.51 -0.94
C SER A 138 -4.97 11.49 -0.97
N PRO A 139 -4.33 11.38 -2.15
CA PRO A 139 -2.86 11.43 -2.24
C PRO A 139 -2.26 12.69 -1.62
N LYS A 140 -2.96 13.84 -1.69
CA LYS A 140 -2.54 15.10 -1.06
C LYS A 140 -2.47 14.97 0.46
N ARG A 141 -3.50 14.39 1.09
CA ARG A 141 -3.55 14.21 2.54
C ARG A 141 -2.49 13.20 3.01
N VAL A 142 -2.29 12.12 2.26
CA VAL A 142 -1.21 11.16 2.52
C VAL A 142 0.18 11.80 2.44
N ALA A 143 0.42 12.67 1.44
CA ALA A 143 1.69 13.40 1.33
C ALA A 143 1.94 14.32 2.54
N MET A 144 0.89 14.97 3.07
CA MET A 144 0.99 15.75 4.31
C MET A 144 1.33 14.87 5.51
N THR A 145 0.62 13.75 5.67
CA THR A 145 0.91 12.77 6.73
C THR A 145 2.34 12.24 6.66
N ARG A 146 2.85 11.94 5.46
CA ARG A 146 4.25 11.54 5.29
C ARG A 146 5.20 12.61 5.80
N ARG A 147 4.99 13.89 5.47
CA ARG A 147 5.88 14.97 5.91
C ARG A 147 5.94 15.07 7.43
N GLN A 148 4.83 14.83 8.12
CA GLN A 148 4.79 14.79 9.59
C GLN A 148 5.66 13.65 10.13
N VAL A 149 5.53 12.43 9.59
CA VAL A 149 6.34 11.27 10.00
C VAL A 149 7.81 11.41 9.59
N ALA A 150 8.07 12.11 8.47
CA ALA A 150 9.40 12.29 7.91
C ALA A 150 10.32 13.18 8.75
N ALA A 151 9.76 14.04 9.60
CA ALA A 151 10.54 14.86 10.53
C ALA A 151 11.37 14.01 11.50
N GLU A 152 10.95 12.77 11.75
CA GLU A 152 11.57 11.88 12.73
C GLU A 152 12.42 10.77 12.10
N ARG A 153 12.47 10.66 10.74
CA ARG A 153 13.05 9.50 10.05
C ARG A 153 13.65 9.81 8.67
N PRO A 154 14.81 9.20 8.33
CA PRO A 154 15.36 9.26 6.97
C PRO A 154 14.33 8.83 5.92
N GLN A 155 14.15 9.65 4.90
CA GLN A 155 13.23 9.35 3.80
C GLN A 155 13.96 8.64 2.67
N PRO A 156 13.33 7.64 2.03
CA PRO A 156 13.96 6.94 0.93
C PRO A 156 14.05 7.83 -0.31
N GLU A 157 15.19 7.78 -0.98
CA GLU A 157 15.44 8.51 -2.23
C GLU A 157 14.61 7.98 -3.40
N ARG A 158 14.06 6.76 -3.26
CA ARG A 158 13.23 6.11 -4.27
C ARG A 158 11.95 5.56 -3.64
N ARG A 159 10.85 5.63 -4.38
CA ARG A 159 9.53 5.13 -3.95
C ARG A 159 8.93 4.13 -4.91
N VAL A 160 8.24 3.14 -4.37
CA VAL A 160 7.57 2.07 -5.08
C VAL A 160 6.11 2.45 -5.37
N GLY A 161 5.73 2.42 -6.65
CA GLY A 161 4.37 2.66 -7.11
C GLY A 161 3.48 1.43 -6.98
N LYS A 162 2.15 1.61 -7.16
CA LYS A 162 1.16 0.52 -7.22
C LYS A 162 1.53 -0.57 -8.24
N ASP A 163 2.23 -0.17 -9.30
CA ASP A 163 2.75 -1.04 -10.35
C ASP A 163 4.03 -1.80 -9.98
N GLY A 164 4.47 -1.72 -8.72
CA GLY A 164 5.71 -2.34 -8.22
C GLY A 164 6.98 -1.66 -8.71
N ARG A 165 6.88 -0.61 -9.55
CA ARG A 165 8.06 0.06 -10.09
C ARG A 165 8.59 1.08 -9.10
N SER A 166 9.87 0.98 -8.79
CA SER A 166 10.58 1.96 -7.98
C SER A 166 11.03 3.15 -8.84
N ARG A 167 10.80 4.37 -8.34
CA ARG A 167 11.08 5.65 -9.02
C ARG A 167 11.79 6.60 -8.05
N PRO A 168 12.77 7.40 -8.50
CA PRO A 168 13.38 8.40 -7.64
C PRO A 168 12.34 9.45 -7.18
N VAL A 169 12.50 9.95 -5.96
CA VAL A 169 11.67 11.04 -5.41
C VAL A 169 11.93 12.32 -6.19
N ASP A 170 13.20 12.62 -6.47
CA ASP A 170 13.58 13.67 -7.42
C ASP A 170 13.87 13.07 -8.81
N GLY A 171 12.91 13.23 -9.71
CA GLY A 171 13.06 12.81 -11.11
C GLY A 171 13.73 13.86 -12.01
N THR A 172 14.21 14.98 -11.48
CA THR A 172 14.70 16.11 -12.28
C THR A 172 15.91 15.74 -13.13
N GLN A 173 16.87 15.01 -12.56
CA GLN A 173 18.03 14.52 -13.32
C GLN A 173 17.60 13.58 -14.45
N GLY A 174 16.71 12.63 -14.17
CA GLY A 174 16.17 11.71 -15.18
C GLY A 174 15.40 12.43 -16.29
N ARG A 175 14.58 13.44 -15.95
CA ARG A 175 13.86 14.27 -16.92
C ARG A 175 14.81 15.10 -17.78
N ARG A 176 15.86 15.67 -17.20
CA ARG A 176 16.89 16.42 -17.93
C ARG A 176 17.62 15.54 -18.94
N LEU A 177 18.01 14.34 -18.51
CA LEU A 177 18.67 13.35 -19.37
C LEU A 177 17.74 12.89 -20.51
N ALA A 178 16.46 12.63 -20.21
CA ALA A 178 15.47 12.30 -21.23
C ALA A 178 15.26 13.43 -22.24
N ALA A 179 15.19 14.68 -21.78
CA ALA A 179 15.07 15.85 -22.64
C ALA A 179 16.30 16.04 -23.56
N GLU A 180 17.51 15.81 -23.03
CA GLU A 180 18.75 15.86 -23.82
C GLU A 180 18.78 14.78 -24.92
N ILE A 181 18.29 13.56 -24.64
CA ILE A 181 18.17 12.50 -25.66
C ILE A 181 17.15 12.87 -26.74
N ILE A 182 15.96 13.30 -26.34
CA ILE A 182 14.89 13.67 -27.29
C ILE A 182 15.37 14.81 -28.18
N SER A 183 16.09 15.78 -27.62
CA SER A 183 16.70 16.88 -28.38
C SER A 183 17.78 16.41 -29.35
N ARG A 184 18.57 15.38 -28.99
CA ARG A 184 19.64 14.83 -29.86
C ARG A 184 19.10 13.86 -30.91
N ASN A 185 17.93 13.26 -30.68
CA ASN A 185 17.31 12.28 -31.58
C ASN A 185 15.80 12.54 -31.75
N PRO A 186 15.39 13.66 -32.38
CA PRO A 186 13.98 14.11 -32.39
C PRO A 186 13.04 13.18 -33.16
N THR A 187 13.58 12.46 -34.15
CA THR A 187 12.82 11.55 -35.02
C THR A 187 12.83 10.11 -34.52
N ALA A 188 13.57 9.81 -33.45
CA ALA A 188 13.74 8.45 -33.00
C ALA A 188 12.53 8.01 -32.17
N SER A 189 11.75 7.09 -32.73
CA SER A 189 10.64 6.49 -32.00
C SER A 189 11.20 5.49 -30.98
N LEU A 190 11.07 5.80 -29.68
CA LEU A 190 11.42 4.88 -28.58
C LEU A 190 10.74 3.49 -28.71
N ARG A 191 9.62 3.40 -29.45
CA ARG A 191 8.90 2.15 -29.71
C ARG A 191 9.56 1.26 -30.77
N ARG A 192 10.48 1.79 -31.59
CA ARG A 192 11.15 1.07 -32.69
C ARG A 192 12.62 0.77 -32.40
N MET A 193 13.13 1.24 -31.26
CA MET A 193 14.51 0.98 -30.85
C MET A 193 14.65 -0.45 -30.30
N THR A 194 15.74 -1.09 -30.68
CA THR A 194 16.18 -2.37 -30.15
C THR A 194 16.69 -2.22 -28.70
N PRO A 195 16.73 -3.31 -27.90
CA PRO A 195 17.28 -3.27 -26.55
C PRO A 195 18.73 -2.79 -26.47
N SER A 196 19.56 -3.06 -27.48
CA SER A 196 20.96 -2.61 -27.55
C SER A 196 21.07 -1.12 -27.83
N GLU A 197 20.22 -0.56 -28.70
CA GLU A 197 20.12 0.88 -28.93
C GLU A 197 19.65 1.61 -27.67
N LEU A 198 18.66 1.06 -26.98
CA LEU A 198 18.22 1.59 -25.68
C LEU A 198 19.35 1.54 -24.65
N ALA A 199 20.07 0.41 -24.55
CA ALA A 199 21.20 0.26 -23.63
C ALA A 199 22.33 1.25 -23.93
N SER A 200 22.65 1.50 -25.20
CA SER A 200 23.65 2.50 -25.62
C SER A 200 23.23 3.92 -25.22
N VAL A 201 21.96 4.27 -25.44
CA VAL A 201 21.39 5.54 -24.97
C VAL A 201 21.51 5.65 -23.44
N PHE A 202 21.16 4.60 -22.70
CA PHE A 202 21.30 4.56 -21.23
C PHE A 202 22.76 4.62 -20.75
N ASP A 203 23.72 4.03 -21.48
CA ASP A 203 25.15 4.09 -21.13
C ASP A 203 25.72 5.50 -21.36
N GLN A 204 25.29 6.18 -22.43
CA GLN A 204 25.57 7.60 -22.63
C GLN A 204 25.03 8.48 -21.48
N LEU A 205 23.93 8.07 -20.81
CA LEU A 205 23.39 8.77 -19.63
C LEU A 205 24.27 8.62 -18.37
N ARG A 206 25.14 7.60 -18.30
CA ARG A 206 25.97 7.30 -17.11
C ARG A 206 27.34 7.97 -17.14
N ARG A 207 27.79 8.50 -18.27
CA ARG A 207 29.11 9.14 -18.36
C ARG A 207 29.07 10.55 -17.75
N PRO A 208 29.88 10.84 -16.70
CA PRO A 208 30.05 12.21 -16.24
C PRO A 208 30.70 13.03 -17.36
N ARG A 209 30.23 14.27 -17.57
CA ARG A 209 30.77 15.17 -18.61
C ARG A 209 32.29 15.26 -18.48
N GLY A 210 32.99 14.74 -19.48
CA GLY A 210 34.43 14.93 -19.63
C GLY A 210 34.74 16.42 -19.63
N ARG A 211 35.58 16.83 -18.68
CA ARG A 211 36.19 18.16 -18.57
C ARG A 211 36.71 18.56 -19.96
N VAL A 212 36.15 19.61 -20.54
CA VAL A 212 36.73 20.23 -21.74
C VAL A 212 38.13 20.71 -21.34
N ARG A 213 39.16 20.08 -21.89
CA ARG A 213 40.54 20.55 -21.76
C ARG A 213 40.60 21.91 -22.48
N SER A 214 40.73 22.99 -21.72
CA SER A 214 41.20 24.26 -22.26
C SER A 214 42.60 24.07 -22.80
N SER A 215 42.71 23.96 -24.11
CA SER A 215 43.97 24.13 -24.83
C SER A 215 44.21 25.63 -24.97
N MET A 216 45.01 26.18 -24.06
CA MET A 216 45.81 27.38 -24.33
C MET A 216 46.57 27.14 -25.64
N ALA A 217 46.33 27.98 -26.64
CA ALA A 217 47.29 28.22 -27.70
C ALA A 217 47.72 29.68 -27.59
N VAL A 218 48.85 29.86 -26.90
CA VAL A 218 49.72 31.03 -26.97
C VAL A 218 50.63 30.86 -28.17
N ASN A 219 50.62 31.80 -29.11
CA ASN A 219 51.80 32.39 -29.78
C ASN A 219 51.31 33.24 -30.96
N ARG A 220 51.57 34.55 -30.92
CA ARG A 220 52.72 35.29 -31.49
C ARG A 220 52.48 35.64 -32.96
#